data_AF-A0A2V6U6Y3-F1
#
_entry.id   AF-A0A2V6U6Y3-F1
#
_cell.length_a   1.000
_cell.length_b   1.000
_cell.length_c   1.000
_cell.angle_alpha   90.00
_cell.angle_beta   90.00
_cell.angle_gamma   90.00
#
_symmetry.space_group_name_H-M   'P 1'
#
loop_
_entity.id
_entity.type
_entity.pdbx_description
1 polymer ?
#
loop_
_entity_poly.entity_id
_entity_poly.type
_entity_poly.pdbx_seq_one_letter_code
_entity_poly.pdbx_strand_id
1 'polypeptide(L)'
;MRAAFVEVDSVQPTLAWESFPDEDELIGEAEELLGRVSYDLKIYRAEHDYPAKVIYARSGLPWPSHRVETPLEPSAEYFWTVRARFELGGVTRVTPWGRIRGPDSTDLVVPSPFYYGLKTPAE
;
A
#
# COMPACT_ATOMS: atom_id res chain seq x y z
N MET A 1 -9.54 -18.59 -4.11
CA MET A 1 -8.08 -18.39 -4.16
C MET A 1 -7.66 -17.94 -2.77
N ARG A 2 -6.76 -18.65 -2.10
CA ARG A 2 -6.29 -18.25 -0.76
C ARG A 2 -5.26 -17.14 -0.93
N ALA A 3 -5.31 -16.09 -0.11
CA ALA A 3 -4.29 -15.05 -0.13
C ALA A 3 -2.93 -15.65 0.27
N ALA A 4 -1.86 -15.27 -0.44
CA ALA A 4 -0.51 -15.64 -0.05
C ALA A 4 0.02 -14.59 0.93
N PHE A 5 0.38 -15.03 2.14
CA PHE A 5 0.97 -14.17 3.17
C PHE A 5 2.48 -14.41 3.26
N VAL A 6 3.25 -13.32 3.29
CA VAL A 6 4.70 -13.39 3.51
C VAL A 6 4.99 -13.28 5.00
N GLU A 7 5.75 -14.22 5.55
CA GLU A 7 6.20 -14.15 6.94
C GLU A 7 7.23 -13.02 7.12
N VAL A 8 7.01 -12.16 8.10
CA VAL A 8 7.94 -11.10 8.51
C VAL A 8 8.57 -11.45 9.84
N ASP A 9 9.75 -10.88 10.09
CA ASP A 9 10.57 -11.11 11.30
C ASP A 9 10.28 -10.10 12.43
N SER A 10 9.34 -9.16 12.22
CA SER A 10 9.02 -8.10 13.17
C SER A 10 7.52 -7.82 13.25
N VAL A 11 7.04 -7.51 14.46
CA VAL A 11 5.71 -6.93 14.70
C VAL A 11 5.63 -5.45 14.27
N GLN A 12 6.74 -4.83 13.92
CA GLN A 12 6.83 -3.47 13.37
C GLN A 12 7.55 -3.51 12.01
N PRO A 13 6.97 -4.19 11.01
CA PRO A 13 7.62 -4.40 9.73
C PRO A 13 7.87 -3.08 9.01
N THR A 14 8.91 -3.06 8.17
CA THR A 14 9.11 -2.00 7.18
C THR A 14 8.43 -2.42 5.89
N LEU A 15 7.43 -1.65 5.47
CA LEU A 15 6.74 -1.84 4.20
C LEU A 15 7.42 -0.95 3.16
N ALA A 16 7.71 -1.49 1.99
CA ALA A 16 8.28 -0.77 0.86
C ALA A 16 7.46 -1.04 -0.40
N TRP A 17 7.34 -0.04 -1.27
CA TRP A 17 6.61 -0.11 -2.52
C TRP A 17 7.37 0.65 -3.61
N GLU A 18 6.94 0.45 -4.85
CA GLU A 18 7.46 1.18 -6.01
C GLU A 18 7.05 2.67 -5.92
N SER A 19 7.97 3.57 -6.24
CA SER A 19 7.68 5.01 -6.29
C SER A 19 6.62 5.32 -7.35
N PHE A 20 5.88 6.41 -7.12
CA PHE A 20 5.00 6.97 -8.14
C PHE A 20 5.51 8.36 -8.57
N PRO A 21 5.56 8.63 -9.88
CA PRO A 21 5.55 7.63 -10.95
C PRO A 21 6.77 6.71 -10.86
N ASP A 22 6.78 5.66 -11.67
CA ASP A 22 8.02 4.92 -11.91
C ASP A 22 9.05 5.92 -12.50
N GLU A 23 10.24 5.96 -11.90
CA GLU A 23 11.30 6.90 -12.27
C GLU A 23 11.74 6.68 -13.73
N ASP A 24 11.61 5.45 -14.23
CA ASP A 24 11.95 5.09 -15.61
C ASP A 24 10.83 5.44 -16.62
N GLU A 25 9.58 5.61 -16.15
CA GLU A 25 8.42 5.95 -17.00
C GLU A 25 8.16 7.47 -17.08
N LEU A 26 8.79 8.26 -16.21
CA LEU A 26 8.72 9.72 -16.25
C LEU A 26 9.65 10.29 -17.30
N ILE A 27 9.09 10.86 -18.36
CA ILE A 27 9.86 11.52 -19.42
C ILE A 27 9.28 12.92 -19.71
N GLY A 28 10.15 13.92 -19.69
CA GLY A 28 9.86 15.27 -20.18
C GLY A 28 8.91 16.08 -19.28
N GLU A 29 7.98 16.80 -19.91
CA GLU A 29 7.08 17.78 -19.26
C GLU A 29 6.23 17.18 -18.11
N ALA A 30 6.02 15.86 -18.09
CA ALA A 30 5.27 15.20 -17.02
C ALA A 30 5.99 15.28 -15.67
N GLU A 31 7.32 15.25 -15.65
CA GLU A 31 8.13 15.39 -14.44
C GLU A 31 8.07 16.81 -13.89
N GLU A 32 8.16 17.82 -14.76
CA GLU A 32 8.06 19.23 -14.36
C GLU A 32 6.65 19.62 -13.86
N LEU A 33 5.62 18.93 -14.33
CA LEU A 33 4.23 19.16 -13.92
C LEU A 33 3.83 18.41 -12.64
N LEU A 34 4.57 17.38 -12.27
CA LEU A 34 4.34 16.63 -11.04
C LEU A 34 4.95 17.39 -9.87
N GLY A 35 4.08 17.92 -9.02
CA GLY A 35 4.49 18.45 -7.73
C GLY A 35 4.93 17.35 -6.76
N ARG A 36 5.06 17.71 -5.48
CA ARG A 36 5.50 16.79 -4.44
C ARG A 36 4.60 15.55 -4.35
N VAL A 37 5.19 14.38 -4.53
CA VAL A 37 4.51 13.09 -4.31
C VAL A 37 4.60 12.71 -2.83
N SER A 38 3.51 12.18 -2.30
CA SER A 38 3.42 11.57 -0.97
C SER A 38 2.47 10.37 -1.02
N TYR A 39 2.41 9.58 0.04
CA TYR A 39 1.67 8.32 0.03
C TYR A 39 0.70 8.22 1.21
N ASP A 40 -0.44 7.56 0.98
CA ASP A 40 -1.27 7.04 2.07
C ASP A 40 -1.05 5.54 2.18
N LEU A 41 -1.00 5.04 3.41
CA LEU A 41 -0.84 3.64 3.74
C LEU A 41 -1.98 3.21 4.65
N LYS A 42 -2.54 2.02 4.39
CA LYS A 42 -3.47 1.34 5.29
C LYS A 42 -3.05 -0.12 5.49
N ILE A 43 -3.18 -0.58 6.73
CA ILE A 43 -3.05 -1.99 7.10
C ILE A 43 -4.38 -2.42 7.72
N TYR A 44 -4.83 -3.60 7.30
CA TYR A 44 -6.05 -4.25 7.70
C TYR A 44 -5.70 -5.57 8.37
N ARG A 45 -6.42 -5.93 9.44
CA ARG A 45 -6.40 -7.30 9.96
C ARG A 45 -7.11 -8.22 8.97
N ALA A 46 -6.53 -9.39 8.71
CA ALA A 46 -7.18 -10.43 7.93
C ALA A 46 -8.17 -11.22 8.79
N GLU A 47 -9.36 -11.46 8.26
CA GLU A 47 -10.36 -12.38 8.79
C GLU A 47 -10.89 -13.24 7.65
N HIS A 48 -10.82 -14.56 7.78
CA HIS A 48 -11.26 -15.51 6.74
C HIS A 48 -10.63 -15.26 5.35
N ASP A 49 -9.34 -14.91 5.29
CA ASP A 49 -8.61 -14.51 4.07
C ASP A 49 -9.08 -13.17 3.44
N TYR A 50 -9.83 -12.33 4.16
CA TYR A 50 -10.28 -11.01 3.69
C TYR A 50 -9.87 -9.86 4.63
N PRO A 51 -9.66 -8.65 4.10
CA PRO A 51 -9.40 -7.45 4.90
C PRO A 51 -10.68 -7.04 5.65
N ALA A 52 -10.64 -7.04 6.98
CA ALA A 52 -11.81 -6.72 7.80
C ALA A 52 -11.72 -5.31 8.39
N LYS A 53 -10.76 -5.08 9.28
CA LYS A 53 -10.65 -3.85 10.06
C LYS A 53 -9.34 -3.13 9.76
N VAL A 54 -9.41 -1.82 9.50
CA VAL A 54 -8.20 -0.96 9.45
C VAL A 54 -7.63 -0.86 10.86
N ILE A 55 -6.42 -1.37 11.04
CA ILE A 55 -5.68 -1.37 12.31
C ILE A 55 -4.53 -0.37 12.31
N TYR A 56 -4.07 0.05 11.13
CA TYR A 56 -3.06 1.08 10.98
C TYR A 56 -3.36 1.94 9.75
N ALA A 57 -3.17 3.25 9.87
CA ALA A 57 -3.26 4.17 8.75
C ALA A 57 -2.27 5.34 8.92
N ARG A 58 -1.64 5.74 7.81
CA ARG A 58 -0.83 6.96 7.72
C ARG A 58 -1.13 7.66 6.39
N SER A 59 -0.99 8.98 6.40
CA SER A 59 -1.23 9.83 5.25
C SER A 59 -0.10 10.82 5.06
N GLY A 60 0.19 11.17 3.81
CA GLY A 60 1.23 12.13 3.47
C GLY A 60 2.65 11.62 3.74
N LEU A 61 2.86 10.30 3.68
CA LEU A 61 4.19 9.69 3.82
C LEU A 61 5.10 10.19 2.69
N PRO A 62 6.30 10.72 2.99
CA PRO A 62 7.14 11.36 1.99
C PRO A 62 7.97 10.38 1.16
N TRP A 63 8.16 9.15 1.64
CA TRP A 63 9.04 8.15 1.04
C TRP A 63 8.24 6.91 0.61
N PRO A 64 8.70 6.18 -0.42
CA PRO A 64 8.09 4.92 -0.84
C PRO A 64 8.41 3.74 0.11
N SER A 65 8.60 4.04 1.39
CA SER A 65 8.77 3.07 2.45
C SER A 65 8.26 3.64 3.78
N HIS A 66 7.81 2.75 4.67
CA HIS A 66 7.32 3.13 5.98
C HIS A 66 7.49 2.00 6.99
N ARG A 67 8.13 2.29 8.12
CA ARG A 67 8.18 1.38 9.26
C ARG A 67 6.93 1.57 10.12
N VAL A 68 6.18 0.49 10.34
CA VAL A 68 5.01 0.52 11.21
C VAL A 68 5.42 0.96 12.62
N GLU A 69 4.82 2.05 13.10
CA GLU A 69 5.20 2.68 14.38
C GLU A 69 4.54 2.03 15.59
N THR A 70 3.36 1.43 15.40
CA THR A 70 2.62 0.75 16.45
C THR A 70 2.73 -0.75 16.22
N PRO A 71 3.28 -1.52 17.19
CA PRO A 71 3.37 -2.97 17.07
C PRO A 71 2.04 -3.60 16.67
N LEU A 72 2.09 -4.45 15.64
CA LEU A 72 0.99 -5.31 15.24
C LEU A 72 0.85 -6.46 16.24
N GLU A 73 -0.36 -7.03 16.36
CA GLU A 73 -0.52 -8.26 17.14
C GLU A 73 0.31 -9.39 16.50
N PRO A 74 1.09 -10.15 17.29
CA PRO A 74 1.89 -11.26 16.80
C PRO A 74 1.00 -12.41 16.32
N SER A 75 1.57 -13.35 15.56
CA SER A 75 0.85 -14.51 15.01
C SER A 75 -0.43 -14.19 14.22
N ALA A 76 -0.56 -12.97 13.68
CA ALA A 76 -1.72 -12.54 12.92
C ALA A 76 -1.39 -12.27 11.45
N GLU A 77 -2.41 -12.40 10.62
CA GLU A 77 -2.35 -12.12 9.19
C GLU A 77 -2.91 -10.72 8.92
N TYR A 78 -2.24 -10.00 8.01
CA TYR A 78 -2.56 -8.63 7.67
C TYR A 78 -2.55 -8.43 6.16
N PHE A 79 -3.40 -7.51 5.73
CA PHE A 79 -3.43 -6.98 4.39
C PHE A 79 -3.00 -5.52 4.43
N TRP A 80 -2.21 -5.06 3.46
CA TRP A 80 -1.88 -3.65 3.34
C TRP A 80 -2.05 -3.14 1.92
N THR A 81 -2.24 -1.83 1.81
CA THR A 81 -2.36 -1.13 0.53
C THR A 81 -1.83 0.29 0.66
N VAL A 82 -1.35 0.81 -0.45
CA VAL A 82 -0.76 2.14 -0.57
C VAL A 82 -1.37 2.87 -1.76
N ARG A 83 -1.45 4.19 -1.72
CA ARG A 83 -1.73 5.01 -2.90
C ARG A 83 -0.86 6.25 -2.90
N ALA A 84 -0.56 6.76 -4.09
CA ALA A 84 0.14 8.02 -4.23
C ALA A 84 -0.84 9.20 -4.18
N ARG A 85 -0.34 10.32 -3.68
CA ARG A 85 -0.95 11.64 -3.67
C ARG A 85 0.06 12.58 -4.29
N PHE A 86 -0.38 13.37 -5.26
CA PHE A 86 0.51 14.27 -5.98
C PHE A 86 -0.27 15.50 -6.41
N GLU A 87 0.46 16.56 -6.68
CA GLU A 87 -0.11 17.76 -7.27
C GLU A 87 0.15 17.76 -8.76
N LEU A 88 -0.85 18.10 -9.56
CA LEU A 88 -0.70 18.25 -11.01
C LEU A 88 -1.49 19.48 -11.45
N GLY A 89 -0.76 20.53 -11.84
CA GLY A 89 -1.35 21.82 -12.22
C GLY A 89 -2.13 22.52 -11.09
N GLY A 90 -1.62 22.52 -9.86
CA GLY A 90 -2.28 23.17 -8.72
C GLY A 90 -3.39 22.35 -8.06
N VAL A 91 -3.68 21.15 -8.58
CA VAL A 91 -4.77 20.30 -8.08
C VAL A 91 -4.17 19.03 -7.46
N THR A 92 -4.54 18.77 -6.20
CA THR A 92 -4.19 17.51 -5.54
C THR A 92 -4.99 16.36 -6.13
N ARG A 93 -4.29 15.34 -6.61
CA ARG A 93 -4.82 14.08 -7.12
C ARG A 93 -4.33 12.92 -6.28
N VAL A 94 -5.06 11.81 -6.34
CA VAL A 94 -4.68 10.56 -5.69
C VAL A 94 -4.86 9.41 -6.67
N THR A 95 -3.96 8.45 -6.65
CA THR A 95 -4.15 7.20 -7.39
C THR A 95 -5.22 6.35 -6.70
N PRO A 96 -5.78 5.35 -7.41
CA PRO A 96 -6.43 4.23 -6.74
C PRO A 96 -5.48 3.58 -5.71
N TRP A 97 -6.07 2.90 -4.73
CA TRP A 97 -5.32 2.05 -3.82
C TRP A 97 -4.65 0.89 -4.58
N GLY A 98 -3.39 0.61 -4.23
CA GLY A 98 -2.58 -0.45 -4.82
C GLY A 98 -3.20 -1.83 -4.62
N ARG A 99 -2.99 -2.70 -5.60
CA ARG A 99 -3.55 -4.06 -5.70
C ARG A 99 -2.48 -5.06 -6.13
N ILE A 100 -2.60 -6.32 -5.73
CA ILE A 100 -1.89 -7.42 -6.40
C ILE A 100 -2.44 -7.55 -7.82
N ARG A 101 -1.57 -7.56 -8.84
CA ARG A 101 -1.98 -7.82 -10.23
C ARG A 101 -2.38 -9.29 -10.37
N GLY A 102 -3.68 -9.56 -10.50
CA GLY A 102 -4.18 -10.84 -11.01
C GLY A 102 -4.15 -10.88 -12.54
N PRO A 103 -4.15 -12.08 -13.16
CA PRO A 103 -4.03 -12.24 -14.61
C PRO A 103 -5.17 -11.59 -15.44
N ASP A 104 -6.35 -11.35 -14.86
CA ASP A 104 -7.55 -10.86 -15.60
C ASP A 104 -8.18 -9.58 -15.00
N SER A 105 -7.39 -8.58 -14.60
CA SER A 105 -7.94 -7.41 -13.87
C SER A 105 -8.38 -6.23 -14.75
N THR A 106 -9.55 -6.34 -15.40
CA THR A 106 -10.33 -5.18 -15.85
C THR A 106 -11.36 -4.79 -14.78
N ASP A 107 -11.40 -3.49 -14.47
CA ASP A 107 -12.41 -2.76 -13.69
C ASP A 107 -12.24 -2.47 -12.18
N LEU A 108 -12.68 -1.25 -11.91
CA LEU A 108 -12.51 -0.35 -10.77
C LEU A 108 -13.71 -0.46 -9.82
N VAL A 109 -13.66 -1.30 -8.79
CA VAL A 109 -14.58 -1.19 -7.64
C VAL A 109 -13.85 -1.49 -6.32
N VAL A 110 -14.06 -0.63 -5.33
CA VAL A 110 -13.62 -0.76 -3.93
C VAL A 110 -14.67 -1.54 -3.15
N PRO A 111 -14.32 -2.45 -2.21
CA PRO A 111 -12.96 -2.86 -1.84
C PRO A 111 -12.50 -4.06 -2.66
N SER A 112 -11.33 -3.92 -3.29
CA SER A 112 -10.71 -4.93 -4.15
C SER A 112 -10.22 -6.13 -3.32
N PRO A 113 -10.47 -7.39 -3.71
CA PRO A 113 -10.08 -8.59 -2.95
C PRO A 113 -8.58 -8.92 -2.93
N PHE A 114 -7.70 -8.05 -3.44
CA PHE A 114 -6.29 -8.36 -3.69
C PHE A 114 -5.33 -7.34 -3.07
N TYR A 115 -5.26 -7.33 -1.74
CA TYR A 115 -4.29 -6.55 -0.95
C TYR A 115 -2.96 -7.31 -0.81
N TYR A 116 -1.86 -6.60 -0.55
CA TYR A 116 -0.58 -7.23 -0.22
C TYR A 116 -0.68 -7.93 1.14
N GLY A 117 -0.42 -9.24 1.20
CA GLY A 117 -0.53 -10.05 2.43
C GLY A 117 0.80 -10.19 3.18
N LEU A 118 0.80 -10.00 4.50
CA LEU A 118 1.92 -10.32 5.39
C LEU A 118 1.46 -11.02 6.67
N LYS A 119 2.34 -11.81 7.29
CA LYS A 119 2.11 -12.54 8.54
C LYS A 119 3.21 -12.21 9.55
N THR A 120 2.83 -11.80 10.76
CA THR A 120 3.76 -11.43 11.84
C THR A 120 4.33 -12.65 12.59
N PRO A 121 5.51 -12.55 13.22
CA PRO A 121 6.13 -13.67 13.94
C PRO A 121 5.36 -14.03 15.22
N ALA A 122 5.67 -15.20 15.80
CA ALA A 122 4.99 -15.74 16.97
C ALA A 122 5.40 -15.07 18.29
N GLU A 123 6.71 -14.94 18.50
CA GLU A 123 7.47 -14.11 19.44
C GLU A 123 8.96 -14.45 19.22
#